data_AF-A0A0R0C8R3-F1
#
_entry.id   AF-A0A0R0C8R3-F1
#
_cell.length_a   1.000
_cell.length_b   1.000
_cell.length_c   1.000
_cell.angle_alpha   90.00
_cell.angle_beta   90.00
_cell.angle_gamma   90.00
#
_symmetry.space_group_name_H-M   'P 1'
#
loop_
_entity.id
_entity.type
_entity.pdbx_description
1 polymer ?
#
loop_
_entity_poly.entity_id
_entity_poly.type
_entity_poly.pdbx_seq_one_letter_code
_entity_poly.pdbx_strand_id
1 'polypeptide(L)' 'MSTMMLTPFMNWARKLRYPTLFKITAALFAISMLLPDPLPFLDEILFGLSTVLLANWKRRKDPVGEPPTLPRKP' A
#
# COMPACT_ATOMS: atom_id res chain seq x y z
N MET A 1 -9.94 22.46 1.98
CA MET A 1 -10.64 21.77 3.09
C MET A 1 -11.26 20.45 2.61
N SER A 2 -10.50 19.62 1.89
CA SER A 2 -10.95 18.32 1.35
C SER A 2 -10.09 17.15 1.87
N THR A 3 -9.08 17.46 2.68
CA THR A 3 -8.00 16.57 3.12
C THR A 3 -8.37 15.67 4.32
N MET A 4 -9.62 15.66 4.77
CA MET A 4 -10.02 14.92 5.99
C MET A 4 -10.59 13.52 5.71
N MET A 5 -11.08 13.26 4.49
CA MET A 5 -11.75 11.99 4.14
C MET A 5 -10.79 10.92 3.58
N LEU A 6 -9.69 11.33 2.93
CA LEU A 6 -8.70 10.41 2.34
C LEU A 6 -7.72 9.83 3.37
N THR A 7 -7.50 10.54 4.48
CA THR A 7 -6.56 10.17 5.55
C THR A 7 -6.88 8.82 6.20
N PRO A 8 -8.12 8.53 6.64
CA PRO A 8 -8.44 7.21 7.19
C PRO A 8 -8.27 6.09 6.16
N PHE A 9 -8.62 6.34 4.90
CA PHE A 9 -8.44 5.38 3.80
C PHE A 9 -6.97 5.05 3.54
N MET A 10 -6.09 6.06 3.48
CA MET A 10 -4.65 5.85 3.32
C MET A 10 -4.03 5.10 4.51
N ASN A 11 -4.47 5.39 5.73
CA ASN A 11 -4.02 4.68 6.92
C ASN A 11 -4.46 3.21 6.93
N TRP A 12 -5.64 2.91 6.40
CA TRP A 12 -6.10 1.54 6.16
C TRP A 12 -5.26 0.85 5.08
N ALA A 13 -5.02 1.50 3.94
CA ALA A 13 -4.21 0.96 2.84
C ALA A 13 -2.80 0.57 3.28
N ARG A 14 -2.16 1.35 4.16
CA ARG A 14 -0.83 1.02 4.73
C ARG A 14 -0.80 -0.27 5.56
N LYS A 15 -1.94 -0.71 6.10
CA LYS A 15 -2.03 -1.96 6.88
C LYS A 15 -2.20 -3.20 6.00
N LEU A 16 -2.49 -3.04 4.70
CA LEU A 16 -2.67 -4.18 3.80
C LEU A 16 -1.34 -4.86 3.47
N ARG A 17 -1.35 -6.20 3.52
CA ARG A 17 -0.19 -7.04 3.17
C ARG A 17 0.09 -6.96 1.67
N TYR A 18 1.37 -7.15 1.32
CA TYR A 18 1.94 -6.88 0.01
C TYR A 18 1.22 -7.47 -1.23
N PRO A 19 0.60 -8.66 -1.23
CA PRO A 19 -0.13 -9.07 -2.44
C PRO A 19 -1.49 -8.36 -2.59
N THR A 20 -2.14 -7.98 -1.50
CA THR A 20 -3.49 -7.41 -1.53
C THR A 20 -3.48 -5.96 -2.02
N LEU A 21 -2.51 -5.16 -1.53
CA LEU A 21 -2.38 -3.76 -1.97
C LEU A 21 -2.11 -3.66 -3.48
N PHE A 22 -1.26 -4.55 -4.00
CA PHE A 22 -0.97 -4.63 -5.43
C PHE A 22 -2.22 -4.96 -6.25
N LYS A 23 -3.01 -5.96 -5.82
CA LYS A 23 -4.26 -6.33 -6.51
C LYS A 23 -5.28 -5.19 -6.55
N ILE A 24 -5.45 -4.47 -5.45
CA ILE A 24 -6.39 -3.33 -5.39
C ILE A 24 -5.94 -2.23 -6.34
N THR A 25 -4.65 -1.89 -6.33
CA THR A 25 -4.09 -0.87 -7.23
C THR A 25 -4.25 -1.26 -8.69
N ALA A 26 -3.93 -2.52 -9.04
CA ALA A 26 -4.07 -3.03 -10.41
C ALA A 26 -5.53 -3.09 -10.87
N ALA A 27 -6.46 -3.45 -9.98
CA ALA A 27 -7.89 -3.47 -10.28
C ALA A 27 -8.42 -2.05 -10.53
N LEU A 28 -8.09 -1.08 -9.68
CA LEU A 28 -8.47 0.33 -9.93
C LEU A 28 -7.88 0.84 -11.24
N PHE A 29 -6.63 0.47 -11.56
CA PHE A 29 -5.97 0.91 -12.78
C PHE A 29 -6.66 0.35 -14.02
N ALA A 30 -7.02 -0.94 -14.00
CA ALA A 30 -7.78 -1.56 -15.09
C ALA A 30 -9.17 -0.91 -15.24
N ILE A 31 -9.88 -0.63 -14.14
CA ILE A 31 -11.17 0.05 -14.18
C ILE A 31 -11.04 1.45 -14.80
N SER A 32 -10.02 2.21 -14.40
CA SER A 32 -9.70 3.54 -14.96
C SER A 32 -9.41 3.49 -16.46
N MET A 33 -8.74 2.43 -16.94
CA MET A 33 -8.43 2.27 -18.37
C MET A 33 -9.64 1.83 -19.21
N LEU A 34 -10.58 1.08 -18.62
CA LEU A 34 -11.76 0.55 -19.32
C LEU A 34 -12.98 1.49 -19.30
N LEU A 35 -13.12 2.34 -18.28
CA LEU A 35 -14.20 3.34 -18.21
C LEU A 35 -13.69 4.70 -18.74
N PRO A 36 -14.34 5.31 -19.76
CA PRO A 36 -14.07 6.70 -20.11
C PRO A 36 -14.49 7.59 -18.93
N ASP A 37 -13.51 8.24 -18.31
CA ASP A 37 -13.57 8.69 -16.92
C ASP A 37 -14.67 9.73 -16.62
N PRO A 38 -15.66 9.41 -15.75
CA PRO A 38 -16.63 10.36 -15.22
C PRO A 38 -16.45 10.64 -13.72
N LEU A 39 -15.45 10.07 -13.04
CA LEU A 39 -15.36 10.06 -11.57
C LEU A 39 -14.26 11.01 -11.07
N PRO A 40 -14.62 12.15 -10.45
CA PRO A 40 -13.62 12.99 -9.80
C PRO A 40 -12.89 12.18 -8.71
N PHE A 41 -11.58 12.41 -8.57
CA PHE A 41 -10.67 11.80 -7.57
C PHE A 41 -10.15 10.38 -7.85
N LEU A 42 -10.53 9.73 -8.95
CA LEU A 42 -10.03 8.38 -9.28
C LEU A 42 -8.51 8.36 -9.41
N ASP A 43 -7.96 9.33 -10.15
CA ASP A 43 -6.51 9.48 -10.36
C ASP A 43 -5.74 9.76 -9.06
N GLU A 44 -6.32 10.54 -8.16
CA GLU A 44 -5.71 10.87 -6.86
C GLU A 44 -5.58 9.61 -5.97
N ILE A 45 -6.60 8.76 -5.99
CA ILE A 45 -6.61 7.47 -5.30
C ILE A 45 -5.61 6.52 -5.93
N LEU A 46 -5.57 6.44 -7.27
CA LEU A 46 -4.61 5.64 -8.01
C LEU A 46 -3.17 6.05 -7.70
N PHE A 47 -2.90 7.35 -7.69
CA PHE A 47 -1.59 7.90 -7.35
C PHE A 47 -1.20 7.61 -5.90
N GLY A 48 -2.14 7.81 -4.96
CA GLY A 48 -1.95 7.50 -3.54
C GLY A 48 -1.65 6.02 -3.29
N LEU A 49 -2.42 5.12 -3.90
CA LEU A 49 -2.21 3.67 -3.79
C LEU A 49 -0.90 3.22 -4.43
N SER A 50 -0.55 3.76 -5.59
CA SER A 50 0.72 3.49 -6.27
C SER A 50 1.93 3.93 -5.44
N THR A 51 1.82 5.07 -4.74
CA THR A 51 2.86 5.55 -3.83
C THR A 51 3.05 4.61 -2.64
N VAL A 52 1.96 4.15 -2.02
CA VAL A 52 2.03 3.16 -0.92
C VAL A 52 2.61 1.83 -1.41
N LEU A 53 2.26 1.41 -2.63
CA LEU A 53 2.83 0.22 -3.24
C LEU A 53 4.35 0.37 -3.46
N LEU A 54 4.80 1.49 -4.02
CA LEU A 54 6.22 1.77 -4.25
C LEU A 54 7.01 1.86 -2.93
N ALA A 55 6.45 2.56 -1.93
CA ALA A 55 7.08 2.72 -0.61
C ALA A 55 7.31 1.37 0.09
N ASN A 56 6.41 0.41 -0.11
CA ASN A 56 6.57 -0.90 0.50
C ASN A 56 7.61 -1.76 -0.26
N TRP A 57 7.94 -1.50 -1.54
CA TRP A 57 8.72 -2.41 -2.42
C TRP A 57 10.07 -2.78 -1.83
N LYS A 58 10.71 -1.85 -1.14
CA LYS A 58 12.02 -2.08 -0.52
C LYS A 58 11.98 -2.84 0.81
N ARG A 59 10.82 -2.96 1.47
CA ARG A 59 10.69 -3.57 2.82
C ARG A 59 10.76 -5.10 2.84
N ARG A 60 11.01 -5.74 1.69
CA ARG A 60 11.17 -7.21 1.57
C ARG A 60 12.49 -7.74 2.17
N LYS A 61 13.37 -6.87 2.71
CA LYS A 61 14.68 -7.25 3.26
C LYS A 61 14.91 -6.88 4.74
N ASP A 62 13.86 -6.67 5.53
CA ASP A 62 14.04 -6.69 6.99
C ASP A 62 13.79 -8.13 7.47
N PRO A 63 14.83 -8.90 7.84
CA PRO A 63 14.61 -10.10 8.62
C PRO A 63 13.96 -9.64 9.93
N VAL A 64 12.69 -9.96 10.08
CA VAL A 64 11.98 -9.79 11.34
C VAL A 64 12.71 -10.64 12.36
N GLY A 65 13.52 -9.96 13.17
CA GLY A 65 14.10 -10.39 14.43
C GLY A 65 14.33 -11.88 14.58
N GLU A 66 15.51 -12.35 14.18
CA GLU A 66 16.12 -13.43 14.94
C GLU A 66 16.51 -12.81 16.29
N PRO A 67 15.87 -13.17 17.41
CA PRO A 67 16.33 -12.71 18.72
C PRO A 67 17.77 -13.19 18.90
N PRO A 68 18.68 -12.38 19.48
CA PRO A 68 20.05 -12.82 19.69
C PRO A 68 20.01 -14.10 20.52
N THR A 69 20.44 -15.21 19.93
CA THR A 69 20.63 -16.47 20.64
C THR A 69 21.66 -16.21 21.72
N LEU A 70 21.21 -16.04 22.96
CA LEU A 70 22.11 -15.89 24.10
C LEU A 70 22.99 -17.15 24.17
N PRO A 71 24.33 -17.00 24.28
CA PRO A 71 25.21 -18.15 24.36
C PRO A 71 24.86 -18.95 25.62
N ARG A 72 24.43 -20.20 25.43
CA ARG A 72 24.24 -21.15 26.53
C ARG A 72 25.63 -21.43 27.12
N LYS A 73 25.90 -20.82 28.27
CA LYS A 73 27.12 -21.05 29.04
C LYS A 73 27.14 -22.52 29.52
N PRO A 74 28.28 -23.23 29.41
CA PRO A 74 28.40 -24.61 29.84
C PRO A 74 28.26 -24.77 31.35
#